data_AF-H4GHY6-F1
#
_entry.id   AF-H4GHY6-F1
#
_cell.length_a   1.000
_cell.length_b   1.000
_cell.length_c   1.000
_cell.angle_alpha   90.00
_cell.angle_beta   90.00
_cell.angle_gamma   90.00
#
_symmetry.space_group_name_H-M   'P 1'
#
loop_
_entity.id
_entity.type
_entity.pdbx_description
1 polymer ?
#
loop_
_entity_poly.entity_id
_entity_poly.type
_entity_poly.pdbx_seq_one_letter_code
_entity_poly.pdbx_strand_id
1 'polypeptide(L)'
;MITVLNRTKQFMRDNDINYKKEYIRPMIGPEHVYIFRFGKRKLNNRVIIRYSHTWTGRLKINEIDVRLHRQHHPRIFKSESELIDYLQLHLDKNHEINADL
;
A
#
# COMPACT_ATOMS: atom_id res chain seq x y z
N MET A 1 -0.91 6.79 17.99
CA MET A 1 -0.96 5.68 17.00
C MET A 1 -0.11 6.12 15.80
N ILE A 2 0.95 5.41 15.44
CA ILE A 2 1.83 5.81 14.32
C ILE A 2 1.06 5.63 13.00
N THR A 3 0.88 6.72 12.25
CA THR A 3 0.07 6.71 11.04
C THR A 3 0.93 6.44 9.81
N VAL A 4 1.19 5.15 9.54
CA VAL A 4 1.87 4.72 8.30
C VAL A 4 0.93 4.91 7.10
N LEU A 5 1.41 5.51 6.01
CA LEU A 5 0.65 5.84 4.80
C LEU A 5 -0.64 6.66 5.05
N ASN A 6 -0.51 7.88 5.54
CA ASN A 6 -1.68 8.72 5.80
C ASN A 6 -2.29 9.27 4.50
N ARG A 7 -1.45 9.68 3.55
CA ARG A 7 -1.90 10.27 2.28
C ARG A 7 -2.52 9.20 1.38
N THR A 8 -1.99 7.98 1.36
CA THR A 8 -2.61 6.87 0.63
C THR A 8 -3.99 6.55 1.20
N LYS A 9 -4.17 6.56 2.54
CA LYS A 9 -5.50 6.34 3.12
C LYS A 9 -6.48 7.44 2.74
N GLN A 10 -6.02 8.69 2.71
CA GLN A 10 -6.84 9.81 2.27
C GLN A 10 -7.24 9.64 0.80
N PHE A 11 -6.26 9.38 -0.08
CA PHE A 11 -6.48 9.08 -1.50
C PHE A 11 -7.53 7.98 -1.71
N MET A 12 -7.45 6.88 -0.95
CA MET A 12 -8.42 5.79 -1.07
C MET A 12 -9.84 6.25 -0.70
N ARG A 13 -9.99 7.06 0.36
CA ARG A 13 -11.29 7.62 0.76
C ARG A 13 -11.84 8.57 -0.28
N ASP A 14 -10.99 9.42 -0.85
CA ASP A 14 -11.38 10.42 -1.85
C ASP A 14 -11.85 9.76 -3.15
N ASN A 15 -11.42 8.52 -3.43
CA ASN A 15 -11.76 7.74 -4.62
C ASN A 15 -12.77 6.60 -4.38
N ASP A 16 -13.43 6.57 -3.21
CA ASP A 16 -14.39 5.51 -2.81
C ASP A 16 -13.79 4.08 -2.84
N ILE A 17 -12.52 3.95 -2.48
CA ILE A 17 -11.80 2.68 -2.44
C ILE A 17 -11.79 2.16 -0.99
N ASN A 18 -12.42 1.00 -0.79
CA ASN A 18 -12.40 0.33 0.51
C ASN A 18 -11.00 -0.20 0.82
N TYR A 19 -10.64 -0.20 2.10
CA TYR A 19 -9.37 -0.76 2.55
C TYR A 19 -9.45 -1.45 3.91
N LYS A 20 -8.56 -2.43 4.12
CA LYS A 20 -8.36 -3.13 5.39
C LYS A 20 -6.87 -3.19 5.73
N LYS A 21 -6.60 -2.96 7.02
CA LYS A 21 -5.26 -2.98 7.60
C LYS A 21 -5.00 -4.34 8.23
N GLU A 22 -3.88 -4.96 7.88
CA GLU A 22 -3.43 -6.22 8.47
C GLU A 22 -1.95 -6.05 8.88
N TYR A 23 -1.65 -6.26 10.15
CA TYR A 23 -0.30 -6.15 10.68
C TYR A 23 0.31 -7.53 10.84
N ILE A 24 1.55 -7.71 10.38
CA ILE A 24 2.31 -8.94 10.53
C ILE A 24 3.63 -8.61 11.20
N ARG A 25 3.87 -9.21 12.36
CA ARG A 25 5.20 -9.28 12.96
C ARG A 25 5.84 -10.59 12.51
N PRO A 26 6.75 -10.59 11.53
CA PRO A 26 7.42 -11.81 11.12
C PRO A 26 8.23 -12.37 12.30
N MET A 27 8.25 -13.70 12.43
CA MET A 27 9.00 -14.39 13.49
C MET A 27 10.52 -14.35 13.24
N ILE A 28 10.94 -14.14 11.99
CA ILE A 28 12.34 -14.08 11.57
C ILE A 28 12.52 -12.78 10.76
N GLY A 29 13.42 -11.91 11.21
CA GLY A 29 13.79 -10.66 10.54
C GLY A 29 13.57 -9.41 11.41
N PRO A 30 14.41 -8.36 11.26
CA PRO A 30 14.31 -7.14 12.07
C PRO A 30 13.19 -6.19 11.58
N GLU A 31 12.61 -6.45 10.42
CA GLU A 31 11.61 -5.59 9.79
C GLU A 31 10.19 -5.97 10.18
N HIS A 32 9.37 -4.97 10.45
CA HIS A 32 7.94 -5.13 10.60
C HIS A 32 7.25 -5.01 9.24
N VAL A 33 6.17 -5.78 9.06
CA VAL A 33 5.41 -5.77 7.82
C VAL A 33 3.99 -5.30 8.10
N TYR A 34 3.58 -4.29 7.35
CA TYR A 34 2.19 -3.84 7.33
C TYR A 34 1.59 -4.13 5.96
N ILE A 35 0.46 -4.81 5.93
CA ILE A 35 -0.28 -5.11 4.71
C ILE A 35 -1.55 -4.26 4.69
N PHE A 36 -1.73 -3.56 3.58
CA PHE A 36 -2.91 -2.76 3.32
C PHE A 36 -3.64 -3.35 2.13
N ARG A 37 -4.75 -4.05 2.36
CA ARG A 37 -5.57 -4.63 1.30
C ARG A 37 -6.60 -3.59 0.86
N PHE A 38 -6.83 -3.44 -0.44
CA PHE A 38 -7.73 -2.40 -0.95
C PHE A 38 -8.45 -2.81 -2.24
N GLY A 39 -9.55 -2.14 -2.52
CA GLY A 39 -10.35 -2.23 -3.74
C GLY A 39 -11.79 -1.77 -3.53
N LYS A 40 -12.48 -1.39 -4.61
CA LYS A 40 -13.88 -0.89 -4.54
C LYS A 40 -14.85 -1.94 -4.04
N ARG A 41 -14.93 -3.10 -4.72
CA ARG A 41 -15.84 -4.20 -4.38
C ARG A 41 -15.16 -5.31 -3.57
N LYS A 42 -13.96 -5.71 -3.99
CA LYS A 42 -13.17 -6.77 -3.36
C LYS A 42 -11.77 -6.28 -3.01
N LEU A 43 -11.26 -6.68 -1.84
CA LEU A 43 -9.93 -6.30 -1.34
C LEU A 43 -8.83 -7.22 -1.90
N ASN A 44 -8.73 -7.23 -3.23
CA ASN A 44 -7.81 -8.08 -3.99
C ASN A 44 -6.45 -7.44 -4.22
N ASN A 45 -6.38 -6.11 -4.14
CA ASN A 45 -5.12 -5.38 -4.25
C ASN A 45 -4.47 -5.28 -2.87
N ARG A 46 -3.15 -5.16 -2.83
CA ARG A 46 -2.41 -4.97 -1.57
C ARG A 46 -1.19 -4.06 -1.73
N VAL A 47 -0.98 -3.22 -0.72
CA VAL A 47 0.30 -2.54 -0.47
C VAL A 47 0.96 -3.23 0.72
N ILE A 48 2.18 -3.70 0.54
CA ILE A 48 3.01 -4.33 1.56
C ILE A 48 4.10 -3.34 1.91
N ILE A 49 4.18 -2.98 3.19
CA ILE A 49 5.08 -1.96 3.67
C ILE A 49 6.04 -2.62 4.63
N ARG A 50 7.32 -2.57 4.30
CA ARG A 50 8.38 -3.00 5.19
C ARG A 50 8.92 -1.78 5.91
N TYR A 51 8.95 -1.84 7.23
CA TYR A 51 9.45 -0.74 8.03
C TYR A 51 10.28 -1.24 9.21
N SER A 52 11.21 -0.41 9.64
CA SER A 52 11.99 -0.62 10.85
C SER A 52 11.84 0.59 11.78
N HIS A 53 12.33 0.45 13.01
CA HIS A 53 12.50 1.58 13.91
C HIS A 53 13.97 1.97 13.92
N THR A 54 14.26 3.27 13.85
CA THR A 54 15.59 3.80 14.12
C THR A 54 15.96 3.58 15.58
N TRP A 55 17.24 3.76 15.91
CA TRP A 55 17.70 3.70 17.30
C TRP A 55 16.97 4.72 18.21
N THR A 56 16.50 5.84 17.64
CA THR A 56 15.65 6.84 18.32
C THR A 56 14.17 6.47 18.39
N GLY A 57 13.77 5.28 17.92
CA GLY A 57 12.39 4.80 17.89
C GLY A 57 11.53 5.40 16.78
N ARG A 58 12.09 6.17 15.84
CA ARG A 58 11.33 6.72 14.71
C ARG A 58 11.07 5.63 13.68
N LEU A 59 9.85 5.57 13.16
CA LEU A 59 9.51 4.66 12.08
C LEU A 59 10.23 5.08 10.79
N LYS A 60 10.92 4.13 10.17
CA LYS A 60 11.55 4.26 8.86
C LYS A 60 10.90 3.27 7.91
N ILE A 61 10.24 3.78 6.86
CA ILE A 61 9.77 2.95 5.76
C ILE A 61 10.98 2.56 4.92
N ASN A 62 11.19 1.27 4.74
CA ASN A 62 12.27 0.73 3.91
C ASN A 62 11.77 0.43 2.50
N GLU A 63 10.55 -0.11 2.38
CA GLU A 63 9.98 -0.54 1.10
C GLU A 63 8.45 -0.38 1.10
N ILE A 64 7.89 0.02 -0.04
CA ILE A 64 6.47 -0.01 -0.34
C ILE A 64 6.27 -0.85 -1.60
N ASP A 65 5.78 -2.08 -1.46
CA ASP A 65 5.48 -3.02 -2.56
C ASP A 65 3.97 -3.01 -2.85
N VAL A 66 3.58 -2.64 -4.07
CA VAL A 66 2.20 -2.70 -4.55
C VAL A 66 2.00 -3.91 -5.44
N ARG A 67 0.91 -4.63 -5.14
CA ARG A 67 0.43 -5.75 -5.92
C ARG A 67 -1.03 -5.52 -6.27
N LEU A 68 -1.27 -5.17 -7.52
CA LEU A 68 -2.62 -5.09 -8.05
C LEU A 68 -3.11 -6.48 -8.49
N HIS A 69 -4.41 -6.71 -8.38
CA HIS A 69 -5.03 -7.92 -8.91
C HIS A 69 -4.77 -7.99 -10.43
N ARG A 70 -4.43 -9.19 -10.94
CA ARG A 70 -4.07 -9.43 -12.37
C ARG A 70 -2.78 -8.76 -12.85
N GLN A 71 -2.06 -8.04 -12.00
CA GLN A 71 -0.74 -7.54 -12.33
C GLN A 71 0.30 -8.65 -12.21
N HIS A 72 1.05 -8.88 -13.29
CA HIS A 72 2.07 -9.95 -13.35
C HIS A 72 3.33 -9.62 -12.53
N HIS A 73 3.71 -8.33 -12.45
CA HIS A 73 4.92 -7.90 -11.74
C HIS A 73 4.59 -6.86 -10.66
N PRO A 74 4.98 -7.09 -9.39
CA PRO A 74 4.84 -6.11 -8.33
C PRO A 74 5.62 -4.83 -8.66
N ARG A 75 5.17 -3.69 -8.11
CA ARG A 75 5.89 -2.42 -8.23
C ARG A 75 6.34 -1.95 -6.86
N ILE A 76 7.63 -1.66 -6.74
CA ILE A 76 8.25 -1.19 -5.51
C ILE A 76 8.48 0.32 -5.59
N PHE A 77 8.18 1.02 -4.50
CA PHE A 77 8.31 2.47 -4.36
C PHE A 77 9.14 2.82 -3.13
N LYS A 78 9.84 3.96 -3.21
CA LYS A 78 10.64 4.50 -2.10
C LYS A 78 9.87 5.50 -1.26
N SER A 79 8.80 6.08 -1.80
CA SER A 79 7.99 7.09 -1.12
C SER A 79 6.49 6.89 -1.32
N GLU A 80 5.71 7.47 -0.40
CA GLU A 80 4.24 7.48 -0.49
C GLU A 80 3.74 8.33 -1.66
N SER A 81 4.48 9.37 -2.08
CA SER A 81 4.12 10.17 -3.27
C SER A 81 4.16 9.32 -4.54
N GLU A 82 5.25 8.59 -4.76
CA GLU A 82 5.38 7.72 -5.95
C GLU A 82 4.28 6.66 -6.02
N LEU A 83 3.90 6.12 -4.86
CA LEU A 83 2.77 5.20 -4.74
C LEU A 83 1.46 5.86 -5.20
N ILE A 84 1.17 7.07 -4.70
CA ILE A 84 -0.08 7.78 -5.03
C ILE A 84 -0.12 8.13 -6.51
N ASP A 85 0.98 8.65 -7.07
CA ASP A 85 1.06 8.99 -8.50
C ASP A 85 0.82 7.75 -9.37
N TYR A 86 1.39 6.61 -8.98
CA TYR A 86 1.16 5.34 -9.65
C TYR A 86 -0.31 4.89 -9.58
N LEU A 87 -0.95 4.99 -8.41
CA LEU A 87 -2.36 4.63 -8.24
C LEU A 87 -3.29 5.55 -9.03
N GLN A 88 -3.04 6.86 -9.02
CA GLN A 88 -3.79 7.84 -9.82
C GLN A 88 -3.71 7.51 -11.31
N LEU A 89 -2.50 7.27 -11.83
CA LEU A 89 -2.31 6.86 -13.22
C LEU A 89 -3.07 5.57 -13.57
N HIS A 90 -3.24 4.65 -12.62
CA HIS A 90 -3.98 3.40 -12.84
C HIS A 90 -5.49 3.60 -12.82
N LEU A 91 -6.00 4.52 -12.01
CA LEU A 91 -7.41 4.94 -12.03
C LEU A 91 -7.77 5.60 -13.36
N ASP A 92 -6.92 6.51 -13.84
CA ASP A 92 -7.20 7.30 -15.05
C ASP A 92 -7.14 6.45 -16.33
N LYS A 93 -6.29 5.41 -16.36
CA LYS A 93 -6.01 4.62 -17.58
C LYS A 93 -6.93 3.43 -17.81
N ASN A 94 -7.67 2.93 -16.81
CA ASN A 94 -8.26 1.59 -16.89
C ASN A 94 -9.73 1.52 -16.45
N HIS A 95 -10.66 1.62 -17.40
CA HIS A 95 -12.06 1.24 -17.16
C HIS A 95 -12.28 -0.29 -17.17
N GLU A 96 -11.38 -1.09 -17.78
CA GLU A 96 -11.65 -2.51 -18.07
C GLU A 96 -10.68 -3.52 -17.42
N ILE A 97 -9.42 -3.17 -17.16
CA ILE A 97 -8.41 -4.14 -16.70
C ILE A 97 -8.47 -4.35 -15.17
N ASN A 98 -9.00 -3.36 -14.43
CA ASN A 98 -9.13 -3.39 -12.97
C ASN A 98 -10.52 -2.91 -12.53
N ALA A 99 -11.55 -3.74 -12.69
CA ALA A 99 -12.90 -3.43 -12.17
C ALA A 99 -12.97 -3.26 -10.62
N ASP A 100 -11.85 -3.40 -9.93
CA ASP A 100 -11.70 -3.36 -8.48
C ASP A 100 -10.94 -2.12 -7.96
N LEU A 101 -10.45 -1.21 -8.82
CA LEU A 101 -9.75 0.03 -8.44
C LEU A 101 -10.65 1.26 -8.64
#